data_AF-A0A9P3BPZ7-F1
#
_entry.id   AF-A0A9P3BPZ7-F1
#
_cell.length_a   1.000
_cell.length_b   1.000
_cell.length_c   1.000
_cell.angle_alpha   90.00
_cell.angle_beta   90.00
_cell.angle_gamma   90.00
#
_symmetry.space_group_name_H-M   'P 1'
#
loop_
_entity.id
_entity.type
_entity.pdbx_description
1 polymer ?
#
loop_
_entity_poly.entity_id
_entity_poly.type
_entity_poly.pdbx_seq_one_letter_code
_entity_poly.pdbx_strand_id
1 'polypeptide(L)'
;MGYTHYYTVENTSSPEWKAAWPQLVEDAQKIVDNSSVPIGGPDFDEPGPPVIDVHQGIHLNGVGDDGYESLCLDRHGNAGFSFVKTAYRPYDEVVACILLRAAVLAPNCVSLSSDGDWEHDWSVPRRLYRDLWGEDVECPWSETEVADD
;
A
#
# COMPACT_ATOMS: atom_id res chain seq x y z
N MET A 1 -5.77 -12.19 -15.17
CA MET A 1 -6.25 -11.63 -13.90
C MET A 1 -5.12 -11.81 -12.89
N GLY A 2 -4.78 -10.78 -12.12
CA GLY A 2 -3.70 -10.82 -11.13
C GLY A 2 -4.24 -10.37 -9.78
N TYR A 3 -3.56 -10.75 -8.71
CA TYR A 3 -3.86 -10.30 -7.35
C TYR A 3 -3.83 -8.77 -7.27
N THR A 4 -4.91 -8.17 -6.78
CA THR A 4 -5.16 -6.73 -6.83
C THR A 4 -5.50 -6.15 -5.47
N HIS A 5 -4.95 -4.96 -5.19
CA HIS A 5 -5.39 -4.10 -4.09
C HIS A 5 -6.09 -2.88 -4.66
N TYR A 6 -7.25 -2.54 -4.10
CA TYR A 6 -8.07 -1.41 -4.51
C TYR A 6 -8.06 -0.35 -3.43
N TYR A 7 -8.00 0.91 -3.82
CA TYR A 7 -7.97 2.01 -2.87
C TYR A 7 -8.51 3.31 -3.44
N THR A 8 -9.00 4.15 -2.55
CA THR A 8 -9.30 5.56 -2.83
C THR A 8 -8.62 6.44 -1.80
N VAL A 9 -8.13 7.60 -2.24
CA VAL A 9 -7.60 8.66 -1.37
C VAL A 9 -8.36 9.92 -1.72
N GLU A 10 -9.39 10.20 -0.92
CA GLU A 10 -10.30 11.31 -1.11
C GLU A 10 -10.11 12.37 -0.03
N ASN A 11 -10.83 13.49 -0.16
CA ASN A 11 -10.83 14.57 0.83
C ASN A 11 -9.42 15.07 1.20
N THR A 12 -8.52 15.17 0.20
CA THR A 12 -7.10 15.49 0.41
C THR A 12 -6.83 16.91 0.92
N SER A 13 -7.86 17.74 1.01
CA SER A 13 -7.81 19.06 1.64
C SER A 13 -8.09 19.02 3.15
N SER A 14 -8.52 17.88 3.71
CA SER A 14 -8.84 17.71 5.12
C SER A 14 -7.61 17.88 6.02
N PRO A 15 -7.79 18.32 7.29
CA PRO A 15 -6.70 18.32 8.27
C PRO A 15 -6.11 16.92 8.52
N GLU A 16 -6.94 15.88 8.46
CA GLU A 16 -6.55 14.48 8.65
C GLU A 16 -5.55 14.04 7.58
N TRP A 17 -5.89 14.17 6.29
CA TRP A 17 -4.97 13.79 5.21
C TRP A 17 -3.71 14.65 5.20
N LYS A 18 -3.83 15.95 5.48
CA LYS A 18 -2.66 16.84 5.57
C LYS A 18 -1.68 16.45 6.67
N ALA A 19 -2.18 15.90 7.78
CA ALA A 19 -1.34 15.37 8.86
C ALA A 19 -0.81 13.96 8.52
N ALA A 20 -1.65 13.11 7.93
CA ALA A 20 -1.31 11.74 7.59
C ALA A 20 -0.27 11.63 6.47
N TRP A 21 -0.34 12.46 5.42
CA TRP A 21 0.54 12.35 4.26
C TRP A 21 2.05 12.37 4.59
N PRO A 22 2.60 13.39 5.29
CA PRO A 22 4.03 13.39 5.62
C PRO A 22 4.41 12.18 6.50
N GLN A 23 3.55 11.78 7.43
CA GLN A 23 3.77 10.59 8.26
C GLN A 23 3.77 9.31 7.41
N LEU A 24 2.88 9.19 6.44
CA LEU A 24 2.79 8.05 5.54
C LEU A 24 4.06 7.92 4.68
N VAL A 25 4.64 9.04 4.23
CA VAL A 25 5.90 9.03 3.48
C VAL A 25 7.06 8.55 4.36
N GLU A 26 7.16 9.04 5.59
CA GLU A 26 8.16 8.55 6.56
C GLU A 26 7.97 7.07 6.88
N ASP A 27 6.72 6.66 7.10
CA ASP A 27 6.36 5.27 7.39
C ASP A 27 6.61 4.36 6.18
N ALA A 28 6.41 4.84 4.94
CA ALA A 28 6.73 4.09 3.73
C ALA A 28 8.23 3.84 3.60
N GLN A 29 9.07 4.83 3.90
CA GLN A 29 10.52 4.63 3.95
C GLN A 29 10.88 3.60 5.02
N LYS A 30 10.28 3.70 6.22
CA LYS A 30 10.48 2.74 7.31
C LYS A 30 10.07 1.32 6.91
N ILE A 31 8.97 1.15 6.19
CA ILE A 31 8.51 -0.15 5.67
C ILE A 31 9.54 -0.72 4.69
N VAL A 32 10.01 0.09 3.74
CA VAL A 32 11.03 -0.35 2.76
C VAL A 32 12.34 -0.73 3.45
N ASP A 33 12.80 0.07 4.43
CA ASP A 33 14.06 -0.17 5.15
C ASP A 33 14.03 -1.45 6.01
N ASN A 34 12.84 -1.92 6.41
CA ASN A 34 12.66 -3.10 7.26
C ASN A 34 12.10 -4.31 6.51
N SER A 35 11.78 -4.18 5.22
CA SER A 35 11.43 -5.31 4.37
C SER A 35 12.70 -6.03 3.92
N SER A 36 12.60 -7.36 3.79
CA SER A 36 13.66 -8.17 3.19
C SER A 36 13.58 -8.26 1.67
N VAL A 37 12.51 -7.69 1.08
CA VAL A 37 12.25 -7.71 -0.36
C VAL A 37 12.95 -6.54 -1.04
N PRO A 38 13.69 -6.78 -2.13
CA PRO A 38 14.22 -5.69 -2.95
C PRO A 38 13.09 -4.87 -3.59
N ILE A 39 13.13 -3.55 -3.37
CA ILE A 39 12.16 -2.60 -3.92
C ILE A 39 12.84 -1.70 -4.96
N GLY A 40 12.19 -1.54 -6.11
CA GLY A 40 12.62 -0.69 -7.21
C GLY A 40 11.72 0.52 -7.42
N GLY A 41 12.15 1.37 -8.33
CA GLY A 41 11.39 2.51 -8.84
C GLY A 41 10.16 2.09 -9.66
N PRO A 42 9.32 3.07 -10.04
CA PRO A 42 8.08 2.80 -10.75
C PRO A 42 8.27 2.50 -12.24
N ASP A 43 9.44 2.75 -12.81
CA ASP A 43 9.74 2.52 -14.22
C ASP A 43 10.41 1.15 -14.40
N PHE A 44 9.81 0.32 -15.27
CA PHE A 44 10.32 -1.00 -15.59
C PHE A 44 11.49 -0.94 -16.59
N ASP A 45 11.45 0.01 -17.52
CA ASP A 45 12.46 0.17 -18.57
C ASP A 45 13.69 0.92 -18.05
N GLU A 46 13.51 1.75 -17.00
CA GLU A 46 14.59 2.49 -16.33
C GLU A 46 14.72 2.06 -14.85
N PRO A 47 15.51 1.00 -14.55
CA PRO A 47 15.71 0.53 -13.19
C PRO A 47 16.30 1.63 -12.31
N GLY A 48 15.66 1.86 -11.16
CA GLY A 48 16.07 2.86 -10.18
C GLY A 48 15.58 2.53 -8.78
N PRO A 49 15.94 3.35 -7.77
CA PRO A 49 15.38 3.24 -6.44
C PRO A 49 13.88 3.66 -6.42
N PRO A 50 13.12 3.25 -5.39
CA PRO A 50 11.78 3.79 -5.17
C PRO A 50 11.81 5.31 -4.97
N VAL A 51 10.75 6.00 -5.36
CA VAL A 51 10.52 7.41 -5.04
C VAL A 51 9.70 7.45 -3.75
N ILE A 52 10.28 7.97 -2.68
CA ILE A 52 9.59 8.15 -1.39
C ILE A 52 9.90 9.57 -0.92
N ASP A 53 9.03 10.50 -1.28
CA ASP A 53 9.23 11.92 -1.02
C ASP A 53 7.89 12.65 -0.83
N VAL A 54 7.88 13.61 0.09
CA VAL A 54 6.66 14.32 0.49
C VAL A 54 6.06 15.19 -0.63
N HIS A 55 6.88 15.58 -1.61
CA HIS A 55 6.49 16.38 -2.76
C HIS A 55 6.31 15.56 -4.03
N GLN A 56 7.09 14.50 -4.22
CA GLN A 56 7.03 13.67 -5.42
C GLN A 56 6.06 12.49 -5.33
N GLY A 57 5.75 12.00 -4.12
CA GLY A 57 4.90 10.84 -3.90
C GLY A 57 5.63 9.62 -3.35
N ILE A 58 4.88 8.52 -3.28
CA ILE A 58 5.37 7.17 -2.98
C ILE A 58 5.17 6.33 -4.24
N HIS A 59 6.23 6.18 -5.03
CA HIS A 59 6.21 5.43 -6.28
C HIS A 59 7.23 4.29 -6.24
N LEU A 60 6.75 3.05 -6.32
CA LEU A 60 7.61 1.86 -6.23
C LEU A 60 7.05 0.66 -7.00
N ASN A 61 7.93 -0.29 -7.27
CA ASN A 61 7.62 -1.58 -7.89
C ASN A 61 8.61 -2.65 -7.40
N GLY A 62 8.45 -3.90 -7.81
CA GLY A 62 9.46 -4.94 -7.66
C GLY A 62 10.65 -4.73 -8.60
N VAL A 63 11.79 -5.33 -8.26
CA VAL A 63 13.01 -5.21 -9.06
C VAL A 63 13.03 -6.24 -10.19
N GLY A 64 13.22 -5.80 -11.43
CA GLY A 64 13.35 -6.69 -12.59
C GLY A 64 12.11 -7.56 -12.78
N ASP A 65 12.29 -8.87 -12.92
CA ASP A 65 11.19 -9.83 -13.15
C ASP A 65 10.22 -9.96 -11.95
N ASP A 66 10.60 -9.42 -10.79
CA ASP A 66 9.75 -9.33 -9.61
C ASP A 66 8.80 -8.11 -9.66
N GLY A 67 8.91 -7.22 -10.66
CA GLY A 67 7.96 -6.14 -10.87
C GLY A 67 6.65 -6.58 -11.55
N TYR A 68 5.58 -5.80 -11.37
CA TYR A 68 4.31 -5.99 -12.09
C TYR A 68 3.61 -4.66 -12.44
N GLU A 69 2.78 -4.10 -11.54
CA GLU A 69 2.28 -2.72 -11.66
C GLU A 69 2.85 -1.87 -10.51
N SER A 70 3.22 -0.63 -10.82
CA SER A 70 3.80 0.27 -9.82
C SER A 70 2.71 0.82 -8.90
N LEU A 71 2.98 0.81 -7.59
CA LEU A 71 2.20 1.61 -6.64
C LEU A 71 2.57 3.07 -6.87
N CYS A 72 1.58 3.94 -7.06
CA CYS A 72 1.78 5.38 -7.18
C CYS A 72 0.78 6.12 -6.28
N LEU A 73 1.26 6.64 -5.15
CA LEU A 73 0.48 7.49 -4.25
C LEU A 73 1.03 8.92 -4.27
N ASP A 74 0.12 9.88 -4.31
CA ASP A 74 0.44 11.30 -4.26
C ASP A 74 -0.42 12.03 -3.22
N ARG A 75 0.09 13.15 -2.71
CA ARG A 75 -0.59 14.02 -1.73
C ARG A 75 -1.95 14.53 -2.20
N HIS A 76 -2.18 14.61 -3.50
CA HIS A 76 -3.42 15.08 -4.10
C HIS A 76 -4.48 13.97 -4.16
N GLY A 77 -4.12 12.74 -3.79
CA GLY A 77 -4.96 11.57 -3.79
C GLY A 77 -5.21 11.07 -5.22
N ASN A 78 -6.30 10.34 -5.39
CA ASN A 78 -6.76 9.89 -6.69
C ASN A 78 -8.15 10.46 -6.98
N ALA A 79 -8.47 10.67 -8.25
CA ALA A 79 -9.77 11.20 -8.67
C ALA A 79 -10.90 10.14 -8.61
N GLY A 80 -10.79 9.17 -7.69
CA GLY A 80 -11.70 8.04 -7.52
C GLY A 80 -10.98 6.70 -7.42
N PHE A 81 -11.71 5.63 -7.72
CA PHE A 81 -11.24 4.24 -7.65
C PHE A 81 -9.90 4.04 -8.35
N SER A 82 -8.90 3.59 -7.61
CA SER A 82 -7.60 3.17 -8.11
C SER A 82 -7.28 1.76 -7.63
N PHE A 83 -6.32 1.13 -8.29
CA PHE A 83 -5.85 -0.19 -7.91
C PHE A 83 -4.40 -0.38 -8.29
N VAL A 84 -3.77 -1.40 -7.71
CA VAL A 84 -2.46 -1.89 -8.10
C VAL A 84 -2.51 -3.41 -8.13
N LYS A 85 -2.10 -4.00 -9.25
CA LYS A 85 -1.91 -5.44 -9.35
C LYS A 85 -0.48 -5.76 -9.03
N THR A 86 -0.27 -6.67 -8.11
CA THR A 86 1.08 -7.15 -7.78
C THR A 86 1.27 -8.58 -8.27
N ALA A 87 0.19 -9.30 -8.59
CA ALA A 87 0.23 -10.68 -9.06
C ALA A 87 1.08 -11.60 -8.16
N TYR A 88 0.96 -11.42 -6.84
CA TYR A 88 1.72 -12.13 -5.80
C TYR A 88 3.24 -12.00 -5.93
N ARG A 89 3.72 -10.96 -6.59
CA ARG A 89 5.15 -10.68 -6.65
C ARG A 89 5.69 -10.29 -5.28
N PRO A 90 6.97 -10.54 -4.98
CA PRO A 90 7.53 -10.32 -3.65
C PRO A 90 7.27 -8.93 -3.07
N TYR A 91 7.33 -7.86 -3.89
CA TYR A 91 7.13 -6.48 -3.45
C TYR A 91 5.70 -6.18 -2.95
N ASP A 92 4.77 -7.10 -3.16
CA ASP A 92 3.39 -7.01 -2.67
C ASP A 92 3.34 -6.75 -1.16
N GLU A 93 4.23 -7.36 -0.37
CA GLU A 93 4.21 -7.16 1.09
C GLU A 93 4.41 -5.69 1.48
N VAL A 94 5.25 -4.98 0.73
CA VAL A 94 5.54 -3.56 0.93
C VAL A 94 4.37 -2.71 0.45
N VAL A 95 3.83 -3.02 -0.73
CA VAL A 95 2.65 -2.32 -1.29
C VAL A 95 1.46 -2.41 -0.33
N ALA A 96 1.11 -3.63 0.09
CA ALA A 96 -0.01 -3.89 0.97
C ALA A 96 0.20 -3.25 2.35
N CYS A 97 1.42 -3.31 2.91
CA CYS A 97 1.71 -2.67 4.20
C CYS A 97 1.61 -1.13 4.13
N ILE A 98 2.05 -0.50 3.04
CA ILE A 98 1.91 0.96 2.84
C ILE A 98 0.44 1.35 2.72
N LEU A 99 -0.34 0.63 1.92
CA LEU A 99 -1.78 0.88 1.78
C LEU A 99 -2.51 0.69 3.12
N LEU A 100 -2.18 -0.35 3.89
CA LEU A 100 -2.72 -0.57 5.23
C LEU A 100 -2.38 0.60 6.16
N ARG A 101 -1.13 1.07 6.12
CA ARG A 101 -0.71 2.20 6.94
C ARG A 101 -1.43 3.49 6.55
N ALA A 102 -1.68 3.72 5.27
CA ALA A 102 -2.49 4.85 4.81
C ALA A 102 -3.92 4.81 5.38
N ALA A 103 -4.56 3.63 5.36
CA ALA A 103 -5.89 3.41 5.92
C ALA A 103 -5.93 3.62 7.44
N VAL A 104 -4.89 3.23 8.17
CA VAL A 104 -4.81 3.49 9.63
C VAL A 104 -4.59 4.97 9.96
N LEU A 105 -3.74 5.66 9.19
CA LEU A 105 -3.42 7.07 9.45
C LEU A 105 -4.57 8.03 9.10
N ALA A 106 -5.37 7.70 8.09
CA ALA A 106 -6.46 8.55 7.61
C ALA A 106 -7.71 7.74 7.22
N PRO A 107 -8.36 7.05 8.18
CA PRO A 107 -9.48 6.16 7.89
C PRO A 107 -10.72 6.86 7.29
N ASN A 108 -10.84 8.20 7.41
CA ASN A 108 -11.93 8.93 6.75
C ASN A 108 -11.54 9.48 5.37
N CYS A 109 -10.28 9.33 4.96
CA CYS A 109 -9.78 9.79 3.66
C CYS A 109 -9.37 8.62 2.76
N VAL A 110 -8.99 7.48 3.35
CA VAL A 110 -8.48 6.31 2.64
C VAL A 110 -9.45 5.14 2.79
N SER A 111 -9.92 4.64 1.66
CA SER A 111 -10.59 3.33 1.58
C SER A 111 -9.63 2.32 0.99
N LEU A 112 -9.62 1.10 1.52
CA LEU A 112 -8.77 0.01 1.08
C LEU A 112 -9.59 -1.27 0.99
N SER A 113 -9.39 -2.05 -0.07
CA SER A 113 -9.87 -3.42 -0.19
C SER A 113 -8.92 -4.26 -1.05
N SER A 114 -9.13 -5.58 -1.08
CA SER A 114 -8.24 -6.51 -1.78
C SER A 114 -9.03 -7.67 -2.39
N ASP A 115 -8.47 -8.29 -3.43
CA ASP A 115 -8.90 -9.62 -3.89
C ASP A 115 -8.50 -10.73 -2.89
N GLY A 116 -7.62 -10.43 -1.92
CA GLY A 116 -7.06 -11.40 -0.97
C GLY A 116 -7.81 -11.58 0.33
N ASP A 117 -7.64 -12.76 0.92
CA ASP A 117 -8.12 -13.13 2.24
C ASP A 117 -7.30 -12.45 3.36
N TRP A 118 -7.99 -11.90 4.36
CA TRP A 118 -7.34 -11.14 5.43
C TRP A 118 -6.43 -11.99 6.33
N GLU A 119 -6.79 -13.25 6.54
CA GLU A 119 -6.09 -14.15 7.45
C GLU A 119 -4.93 -14.88 6.77
N HIS A 120 -5.02 -15.11 5.45
CA HIS A 120 -4.01 -15.83 4.68
C HIS A 120 -3.13 -14.89 3.88
N ASP A 121 -3.68 -14.18 2.90
CA ASP A 121 -2.90 -13.38 1.94
C ASP A 121 -2.30 -12.13 2.61
N TRP A 122 -3.04 -11.52 3.54
CA TRP A 122 -2.59 -10.32 4.27
C TRP A 122 -1.75 -10.62 5.51
N SER A 123 -1.47 -11.89 5.82
CA SER A 123 -0.72 -12.29 7.01
C SER A 123 0.71 -11.74 7.05
N VAL A 124 1.37 -11.63 5.89
CA VAL A 124 2.73 -11.09 5.78
C VAL A 124 2.77 -9.56 5.94
N PRO A 125 1.98 -8.76 5.18
CA PRO A 125 1.87 -7.31 5.43
C PRO A 125 1.51 -6.97 6.87
N ARG A 126 0.56 -7.70 7.48
CA ARG A 126 0.15 -7.50 8.89
C ARG A 126 1.28 -7.81 9.87
N ARG A 127 2.09 -8.84 9.60
CA ARG A 127 3.26 -9.15 10.42
C ARG A 127 4.29 -8.02 10.33
N LEU A 128 4.61 -7.55 9.13
CA LEU A 128 5.52 -6.42 8.93
C LEU A 128 5.02 -5.18 9.66
N TYR A 129 3.72 -4.89 9.57
CA TYR A 129 3.08 -3.82 10.33
C TYR A 129 3.30 -3.98 11.84
N ARG A 130 2.93 -5.14 12.40
CA ARG A 130 3.10 -5.40 13.84
C ARG A 130 4.54 -5.29 14.28
N ASP A 131 5.49 -5.75 13.48
CA ASP A 131 6.92 -5.67 13.82
C ASP A 131 7.41 -4.20 13.89
N LEU A 132 6.81 -3.29 13.10
CA LEU A 132 7.17 -1.87 13.05
C LEU A 132 6.46 -1.00 14.09
N TRP A 133 5.23 -1.34 14.49
CA TRP A 133 4.40 -0.51 15.38
C TRP A 133 3.97 -1.20 16.68
N GLY A 134 4.19 -2.52 16.81
CA GLY A 134 3.89 -3.28 18.03
C GLY A 134 2.41 -3.55 18.28
N GLU A 135 1.55 -3.31 17.30
CA GLU A 135 0.10 -3.49 17.38
C GLU A 135 -0.43 -4.28 16.19
N ASP A 136 -1.51 -5.05 16.41
CA ASP A 136 -2.27 -5.68 15.35
C ASP A 136 -3.29 -4.68 14.77
N VAL A 137 -3.61 -4.84 13.50
CA VAL A 137 -4.58 -4.00 12.78
C VAL A 137 -5.80 -4.85 12.45
N GLU A 138 -6.99 -4.23 12.44
CA GLU A 138 -8.23 -4.86 11.96
C GLU A 138 -8.36 -4.75 10.44
N CYS A 139 -9.11 -5.67 9.82
CA CYS A 139 -9.36 -5.61 8.38
C CYS A 139 -10.12 -4.31 8.03
N PRO A 140 -9.60 -3.44 7.16
CA PRO A 140 -10.25 -2.16 6.85
C PRO A 140 -11.40 -2.30 5.85
N TRP A 141 -11.65 -3.49 5.30
CA TRP A 141 -12.82 -3.78 4.46
C TRP A 141 -13.70 -4.85 5.09
N SER A 142 -15.00 -4.79 4.79
CA SER A 142 -15.92 -5.86 5.10
C SER A 142 -15.60 -7.05 4.19
N GLU A 143 -15.15 -8.17 4.77
CA GLU A 143 -15.22 -9.44 4.07
C GLU A 143 -16.70 -9.72 3.83
N THR A 144 -17.12 -9.69 2.57
CA THR A 144 -18.49 -10.08 2.26
C THR A 144 -18.55 -11.57 2.56
N GLU A 145 -19.34 -11.96 3.57
CA GLU A 145 -19.69 -13.37 3.75
C GLU A 145 -20.25 -13.85 2.40
N VAL A 146 -19.46 -14.63 1.67
CA VAL A 146 -19.99 -15.44 0.58
C VAL A 146 -20.93 -16.41 1.27
N ALA A 147 -22.23 -16.12 1.18
CA ALA A 147 -23.25 -17.09 1.49
C ALA A 147 -22.96 -18.31 0.61
N ASP A 148 -22.51 -19.41 1.24
CA ASP A 148 -22.49 -20.71 0.60
C ASP A 148 -23.92 -21.03 0.15
N ASP A 149 -24.16 -20.99 -1.17
CA ASP A 149 -25.36 -21.53 -1.83
C ASP A 149 -25.28 -23.07 -1.94
#